data_AF-A0A559TH54-F1
#
_entry.id   AF-A0A559TH54-F1
#
_cell.length_a   1.000
_cell.length_b   1.000
_cell.length_c   1.000
_cell.angle_alpha   90.00
_cell.angle_beta   90.00
_cell.angle_gamma   90.00
#
_symmetry.space_group_name_H-M   'P 1'
#
loop_
_entity.id
_entity.type
_entity.pdbx_description
1 polymer ?
#
loop_
_entity_poly.entity_id
_entity_poly.type
_entity_poly.pdbx_seq_one_letter_code
_entity_poly.pdbx_strand_id
1 'polypeptide(L)' 'MENHDSVVMAWEVLTDEEAIEAAIEKHGKDPTTSVAYCAFEGSGSRDGPEYRFWFDLFLKLVKEAHVGWARY' A
#
# COMPACT_ATOMS: atom_id res chain seq x y z
N MET A 1 19.85 15.81 7.81
CA MET A 1 18.56 15.15 8.06
C MET A 1 17.95 14.97 6.69
N GLU A 2 18.11 13.79 6.11
CA GLU A 2 17.38 13.44 4.89
C GLU A 2 15.91 13.44 5.26
N ASN A 3 15.11 14.24 4.56
CA ASN A 3 13.67 14.12 4.63
C ASN A 3 13.35 12.69 4.22
N HIS A 4 12.95 11.85 5.18
CA HIS A 4 12.22 10.64 4.86
C HIS A 4 10.87 11.12 4.32
N ASP A 5 10.86 11.50 3.04
CA ASP A 5 9.63 11.76 2.29
C ASP A 5 8.89 10.44 2.31
N SER A 6 7.88 10.39 3.17
CA SER A 6 6.92 9.31 3.19
C SER A 6 6.39 9.08 1.77
N VAL A 7 6.17 7.81 1.45
CA VAL A 7 5.64 7.35 0.17
C VAL A 7 4.33 8.07 -0.16
N VAL A 8 3.44 8.20 0.82
CA VAL A 8 2.19 8.98 0.73
C VAL A 8 2.03 9.77 2.01
N MET A 9 1.88 11.09 1.88
CA MET A 9 1.69 11.97 3.02
C MET A 9 0.49 11.55 3.88
N ALA A 10 0.69 11.54 5.21
CA ALA A 10 -0.34 11.22 6.19
C ALA A 10 -0.95 9.81 6.06
N TRP A 11 -0.21 8.84 5.50
CA TRP A 11 -0.64 7.43 5.41
C TRP A 11 -1.15 6.85 6.74
N GLU A 12 -0.63 7.31 7.88
CA GLU A 12 -0.99 6.85 9.24
C GLU A 12 -2.47 7.05 9.59
N VAL A 13 -3.16 7.99 8.93
CA VAL A 13 -4.56 8.33 9.22
C VAL A 13 -5.52 7.92 8.10
N LEU A 14 -5.02 7.35 7.01
CA LEU A 14 -5.85 6.92 5.88
C LEU A 14 -6.64 5.66 6.24
N THR A 15 -7.88 5.58 5.78
CA THR A 15 -8.57 4.29 5.70
C THR A 15 -7.92 3.40 4.63
N ASP A 16 -8.27 2.11 4.62
CA ASP A 16 -7.80 1.20 3.57
C ASP A 16 -8.20 1.72 2.18
N GLU A 17 -9.43 2.24 2.00
CA GLU A 17 -9.90 2.79 0.72
C GLU A 17 -9.14 4.06 0.30
N GLU A 18 -8.93 4.99 1.23
CA GLU A 18 -8.20 6.24 0.96
C GLU A 18 -6.72 5.95 0.61
N ALA A 19 -6.12 4.98 1.30
CA ALA A 19 -4.76 4.54 1.02
C ALA A 19 -4.63 3.89 -0.36
N ILE A 20 -5.63 3.08 -0.76
CA ILE A 20 -5.70 2.49 -2.11
C ILE A 20 -5.81 3.59 -3.17
N GLU A 21 -6.72 4.55 -2.98
CA GLU A 21 -6.91 5.66 -3.93
C GLU A 21 -5.63 6.50 -4.07
N ALA A 22 -4.98 6.85 -2.96
CA ALA A 22 -3.73 7.59 -2.96
C ALA A 22 -2.59 6.81 -3.64
N ALA A 23 -2.50 5.49 -3.43
CA ALA A 23 -1.53 4.65 -4.12
C ALA A 23 -1.79 4.59 -5.64
N ILE A 24 -3.06 4.54 -6.05
CA ILE A 24 -3.45 4.60 -7.46
C ILE A 24 -3.13 5.96 -8.07
N GLU A 25 -3.43 7.06 -7.38
CA GLU A 25 -3.11 8.42 -7.83
C GLU A 25 -1.61 8.60 -8.04
N LYS A 26 -0.79 8.09 -7.11
CA LYS A 26 0.67 8.17 -7.18
C LYS A 26 1.27 7.33 -8.31
N HIS A 27 0.81 6.10 -8.52
CA HIS A 27 1.48 5.13 -9.41
C HIS A 27 0.75 4.87 -10.74
N GLY A 28 -0.54 5.21 -10.84
CA GLY A 28 -1.37 5.00 -12.03
C GLY A 28 -1.54 3.52 -12.42
N LYS A 29 -1.52 2.60 -11.45
CA LYS A 29 -1.69 1.15 -11.65
C LYS A 29 -2.98 0.65 -11.02
N ASP A 30 -3.26 -0.64 -11.18
CA ASP A 30 -4.33 -1.31 -10.44
C ASP A 30 -4.06 -1.25 -8.92
N PRO A 31 -5.11 -1.39 -8.08
CA PRO A 31 -4.99 -1.27 -6.63
C PRO A 31 -3.86 -2.10 -6.01
N THR A 32 -3.70 -3.36 -6.45
CA THR A 32 -2.73 -4.28 -5.84
C THR A 32 -1.30 -3.89 -6.21
N THR A 33 -1.06 -3.60 -7.50
CA THR A 33 0.27 -3.16 -7.97
C THR A 33 0.67 -1.82 -7.37
N SER A 34 -0.26 -0.87 -7.30
CA SER A 34 -0.02 0.44 -6.69
C SER A 34 0.37 0.33 -5.22
N VAL A 35 -0.39 -0.41 -4.42
CA VAL A 35 -0.08 -0.63 -2.99
C VAL A 35 1.25 -1.39 -2.80
N ALA A 36 1.56 -2.35 -3.68
CA ALA A 36 2.84 -3.06 -3.64
C ALA A 36 4.04 -2.12 -3.89
N TYR A 37 3.92 -1.15 -4.79
CA TYR A 37 4.95 -0.13 -5.00
C TYR A 37 5.10 0.78 -3.79
N CYS A 38 4.01 1.14 -3.12
CA CYS A 38 4.11 1.91 -1.88
C CYS A 38 4.87 1.15 -0.78
N ALA A 39 4.60 -0.16 -0.62
CA ALA A 39 5.37 -0.99 0.30
C ALA A 39 6.85 -1.07 -0.10
N PHE A 40 7.15 -1.22 -1.39
CA PHE A 40 8.53 -1.28 -1.88
C PHE A 40 9.30 0.02 -1.58
N GLU A 41 8.71 1.20 -1.82
CA GLU A 41 9.32 2.49 -1.53
C GLU A 41 9.52 2.72 -0.02
N GLY A 42 8.57 2.28 0.82
CA GLY A 42 8.68 2.37 2.28
C GLY A 42 9.70 1.41 2.91
N SER A 43 10.20 0.42 2.13
CA SER A 43 11.07 -0.65 2.63
C SER A 43 12.49 -0.22 3.01
N GLY A 44 12.87 1.03 2.72
CA GLY A 44 14.17 1.61 3.14
C GLY A 44 14.42 1.47 4.64
N SER A 45 13.34 1.43 5.44
CA SER A 45 13.35 0.85 6.77
C SER A 45 12.50 -0.43 6.75
N ARG A 46 13.13 -1.60 6.68
CA ARG A 46 12.44 -2.90 6.55
C ARG A 46 11.46 -3.23 7.69
N ASP A 47 11.56 -2.49 8.79
CA ASP A 47 10.64 -2.54 9.94
C ASP A 47 9.94 -1.20 10.21
N GLY A 48 9.96 -0.29 9.23
CA GLY A 48 9.27 0.99 9.31
C GLY A 48 7.76 0.79 9.42
N PRO A 49 7.07 1.63 10.20
CA PRO A 49 5.64 1.53 10.36
C PRO A 49 4.90 1.78 9.03
N GLU A 50 5.47 2.62 8.16
CA GLU A 50 4.96 2.87 6.80
C GLU A 50 5.07 1.62 5.91
N TYR A 51 6.22 0.94 5.91
CA TYR A 51 6.37 -0.32 5.18
C TYR A 51 5.33 -1.36 5.62
N ARG A 52 5.16 -1.51 6.94
CA ARG A 52 4.21 -2.48 7.50
C ARG A 52 2.77 -2.15 7.12
N PHE A 53 2.38 -0.88 7.18
CA PHE A 53 1.07 -0.41 6.75
C PHE A 53 0.77 -0.81 5.30
N TRP A 54 1.66 -0.46 4.37
CA TRP A 54 1.48 -0.77 2.95
C TRP A 54 1.53 -2.28 2.66
N PHE A 55 2.40 -3.01 3.36
CA PHE A 55 2.53 -4.45 3.19
C PHE A 55 1.28 -5.20 3.71
N ASP A 56 0.74 -4.80 4.86
CA ASP A 56 -0.48 -5.37 5.41
C ASP A 56 -1.68 -5.11 4.49
N LEU A 57 -1.78 -3.90 3.93
CA LEU A 57 -2.81 -3.54 2.95
C LEU A 57 -2.69 -4.38 1.66
N PHE A 58 -1.47 -4.57 1.15
CA PHE A 58 -1.21 -5.46 0.01
C PHE A 58 -1.72 -6.89 0.29
N LEU A 59 -1.44 -7.43 1.48
CA LEU A 59 -1.89 -8.77 1.86
C LEU A 59 -3.42 -8.87 1.95
N LYS A 60 -4.11 -7.82 2.39
CA LYS A 60 -5.59 -7.77 2.38
C LYS A 60 -6.11 -7.86 0.95
N LEU A 61 -5.58 -7.04 0.03
CA LEU A 61 -5.99 -7.02 -1.38
C LEU A 61 -5.77 -8.35 -2.08
N VAL A 62 -4.62 -9.00 -1.86
CA VAL A 62 -4.33 -10.32 -2.45
C VAL A 62 -5.29 -11.38 -1.94
N LYS A 63 -5.66 -11.34 -0.66
CA LYS A 63 -6.65 -12.28 -0.08
C LYS A 63 -8.04 -12.06 -0.65
N GLU A 64 -8.49 -10.81 -0.76
CA GLU A 64 -9.80 -10.48 -1.35
C GLU A 64 -9.87 -10.88 -2.82
N ALA A 65 -8.82 -10.59 -3.58
CA ALA A 65 -8.70 -11.04 -4.96
C ALA A 65 -8.85 -12.55 -5.03
N HIS A 66 -8.15 -13.31 -4.17
CA HIS A 66 -8.20 -14.78 -4.13
C HIS A 66 -9.60 -15.34 -3.81
N VAL A 67 -10.33 -14.74 -2.86
CA VAL A 67 -11.72 -15.15 -2.54
C VAL A 67 -12.67 -14.92 -3.73
N GLY A 68 -12.39 -13.94 -4.58
CA GLY A 68 -13.12 -13.71 -5.83
C GLY A 68 -13.05 -14.88 -6.84
N TRP A 69 -11.99 -15.69 -6.83
CA TRP A 69 -11.81 -16.81 -7.76
C TRP A 69 -12.59 -18.06 -7.36
N ALA A 70 -12.88 -18.25 -6.07
CA ALA A 70 -13.58 -19.43 -5.56
C ALA A 70 -15.11 -19.38 -5.78
N ARG A 71 -15.62 -18.33 -6.45
CA ARG A 71 -17.05 -18.09 -6.66
C ARG A 71 -17.57 -18.51 -8.05
N TYR A 72 -16.76 -19.23 -8.83
CA TYR A 72 -17.11 -19.78 -10.14
C TYR A 72 -17.12 -21.31 -10.13
#